data_AF-A0A527ZAE6-F1
#
_entry.id   AF-A0A527ZAE6-F1
#
_cell.length_a   1.000
_cell.length_b   1.000
_cell.length_c   1.000
_cell.angle_alpha   90.00
_cell.angle_beta   90.00
_cell.angle_gamma   90.00
#
_symmetry.space_group_name_H-M   'P 1'
#
loop_
_entity.id
_entity.type
_entity.pdbx_description
1 polymer ?
#
loop_
_entity_poly.entity_id
_entity_poly.type
_entity_poly.pdbx_seq_one_letter_code
_entity_poly.pdbx_strand_id
1 'polypeptide(L)' 'ALSQHATDVSPVVLAAMDVRRHMRSLLTHNAIELPVLSFQELAQEFNVQPLAAIAGCSGMARNASQSLPSA' A
#
# COMPACT_ATOMS: atom_id res chain seq x y z
N ALA A 1 15.01 -11.48 4.57
CA ALA A 1 15.68 -11.63 3.26
C ALA A 1 14.88 -10.82 2.24
N LEU A 2 15.36 -9.64 1.84
CA LEU A 2 14.74 -8.90 0.74
C LEU A 2 15.15 -9.60 -0.55
N SER A 3 14.20 -10.23 -1.21
CA SER A 3 14.40 -10.97 -2.44
C SER A 3 15.03 -10.05 -3.50
N GLN A 4 16.06 -10.54 -4.19
CA GLN A 4 16.60 -9.87 -5.37
C GLN A 4 15.52 -9.94 -6.46
N HIS A 5 14.84 -8.83 -6.70
CA HIS A 5 13.85 -8.71 -7.76
C HIS A 5 14.55 -8.29 -9.04
N ALA A 6 14.13 -8.85 -10.17
CA ALA A 6 14.68 -8.48 -11.48
C ALA A 6 14.51 -6.97 -11.67
N THR A 7 15.62 -6.23 -11.65
CA THR A 7 15.68 -4.77 -11.74
C THR A 7 15.18 -4.21 -13.08
N ASP A 8 14.81 -5.09 -14.01
CA ASP A 8 14.36 -4.76 -15.36
C ASP A 8 12.83 -4.70 -15.50
N VAL A 9 12.09 -4.96 -14.41
CA VAL A 9 10.62 -4.93 -14.42
C VAL A 9 10.12 -3.73 -13.62
N SER A 10 9.35 -2.86 -14.29
CA SER A 10 8.69 -1.72 -13.63
C SER A 10 7.69 -2.23 -12.58
N PRO A 11 7.78 -1.75 -11.33
CA PRO A 11 6.87 -2.20 -10.27
C PRO A 11 5.43 -1.73 -10.55
N VAL A 12 4.48 -2.39 -9.89
CA VAL A 12 3.06 -2.05 -9.96
C VAL A 12 2.47 -1.98 -8.55
N VAL A 13 1.47 -1.13 -8.35
CA VAL A 13 0.68 -1.14 -7.11
C VAL A 13 -0.48 -2.10 -7.29
N LEU A 14 -0.64 -3.01 -6.33
CA LEU A 14 -1.80 -3.88 -6.26
C LEU A 14 -2.73 -3.36 -5.16
N ALA A 15 -3.98 -3.07 -5.51
CA ALA A 15 -4.98 -2.50 -4.63
C ALA A 15 -6.32 -3.25 -4.77
N ALA A 16 -7.19 -3.15 -3.76
CA ALA A 16 -8.56 -3.65 -3.91
C ALA A 16 -9.32 -2.84 -4.98
N MET A 17 -10.25 -3.49 -5.68
CA MET A 17 -10.95 -2.92 -6.84
C MET A 17 -11.65 -1.59 -6.55
N ASP A 18 -12.25 -1.48 -5.38
CA ASP A 18 -13.01 -0.34 -4.90
C ASP A 18 -12.12 0.89 -4.59
N VAL A 19 -10.92 0.66 -4.07
CA VAL A 19 -9.96 1.72 -3.73
C VAL A 19 -9.01 2.07 -4.88
N ARG A 20 -8.92 1.23 -5.91
CA ARG A 20 -7.99 1.38 -7.05
C ARG A 20 -8.01 2.77 -7.66
N ARG A 21 -9.20 3.31 -7.94
CA ARG A 21 -9.37 4.66 -8.53
C ARG A 21 -8.80 5.76 -7.63
N HIS A 22 -9.01 5.65 -6.32
CA HIS A 22 -8.53 6.62 -5.34
C HIS A 22 -7.01 6.53 -5.19
N MET A 23 -6.46 5.31 -5.19
CA MET A 23 -5.01 5.09 -5.18
C MET A 23 -4.36 5.69 -6.42
N ARG A 24 -4.93 5.48 -7.62
CA ARG A 24 -4.42 6.11 -8.83
C ARG A 24 -4.45 7.64 -8.73
N SER A 25 -5.58 8.23 -8.30
CA SER A 25 -5.67 9.67 -8.08
C SER A 25 -4.61 10.17 -7.09
N LEU A 26 -4.44 9.48 -5.96
CA LEU A 26 -3.44 9.82 -4.95
C LEU A 26 -2.02 9.83 -5.53
N LEU A 27 -1.64 8.80 -6.28
CA LEU A 27 -0.31 8.71 -6.89
C LEU A 27 -0.10 9.80 -7.94
N THR A 28 -1.06 10.00 -8.85
CA THR A 28 -0.98 11.05 -9.87
C THR A 28 -0.89 12.45 -9.26
N HIS A 29 -1.68 12.74 -8.21
CA HIS A 29 -1.61 14.02 -7.49
C HIS A 29 -0.25 14.29 -6.85
N ASN A 30 0.50 13.24 -6.54
CA ASN A 30 1.85 13.33 -5.97
C ASN A 30 2.95 13.12 -7.04
N ALA A 31 2.61 13.20 -8.34
CA ALA A 31 3.52 12.99 -9.46
C ALA A 31 4.23 11.61 -9.45
N ILE A 32 3.55 10.57 -8.96
CA ILE A 32 4.03 9.19 -8.97
C ILE A 32 3.37 8.42 -10.11
N GLU A 33 4.12 8.13 -11.16
CA GLU A 33 3.64 7.43 -12.36
C GLU A 33 3.72 5.91 -12.24
N LEU A 34 3.01 5.34 -11.24
CA LEU A 34 2.98 3.89 -11.03
C LEU A 34 1.61 3.31 -11.40
N PRO A 35 1.53 2.27 -12.25
CA PRO A 35 0.25 1.63 -12.57
C PRO A 35 -0.35 1.01 -11.31
N VAL A 36 -1.69 1.09 -11.22
CA VAL A 36 -2.46 0.51 -10.12
C VAL A 36 -3.40 -0.54 -10.69
N LEU A 37 -3.19 -1.79 -10.29
CA LEU A 37 -3.98 -2.95 -10.67
C LEU A 37 -4.72 -3.51 -9.46
N SER A 38 -5.68 -4.38 -9.70
CA SER A 38 -6.31 -5.21 -8.69
C SER A 38 -6.04 -6.70 -8.93
N PHE A 39 -6.20 -7.49 -7.87
CA PHE A 39 -6.10 -8.95 -7.99
C PHE A 39 -7.12 -9.55 -8.96
N GLN A 40 -8.28 -8.92 -9.15
CA GLN A 40 -9.34 -9.42 -10.05
C GLN A 40 -8.98 -9.24 -11.54
N GLU A 41 -8.03 -8.37 -11.85
CA GLU A 41 -7.55 -8.13 -13.23
C GLU A 41 -6.44 -9.09 -13.65
N LEU A 42 -5.92 -9.88 -12.71
CA LEU A 42 -4.87 -10.87 -12.96
C LEU A 42 -5.49 -12.21 -13.33
N ALA A 43 -4.92 -12.88 -14.33
CA ALA A 43 -5.28 -14.25 -14.64
C ALA A 43 -4.82 -15.18 -13.50
N GLN A 44 -5.62 -16.19 -13.18
CA GLN A 44 -5.43 -17.02 -11.98
C GLN A 44 -4.17 -17.90 -12.05
N GLU A 45 -3.65 -18.13 -13.25
CA GLU A 45 -2.41 -18.86 -13.52
C GLU A 45 -1.14 -18.07 -13.16
N PHE A 46 -1.24 -16.77 -12.89
CA PHE A 46 -0.09 -15.95 -12.53
C PHE A 46 0.15 -15.89 -11.01
N ASN A 47 1.38 -16.19 -10.61
CA ASN A 47 1.83 -15.97 -9.24
C ASN A 47 2.20 -14.51 -9.02
N VAL A 48 1.66 -13.90 -7.96
CA VAL A 48 2.00 -12.55 -7.53
C VAL A 48 3.13 -12.59 -6.51
N GLN A 49 4.24 -11.92 -6.82
CA GLN A 49 5.35 -11.74 -5.87
C GLN A 49 5.21 -10.37 -5.17
N PRO A 50 4.92 -10.33 -3.86
CA PRO A 50 4.90 -9.06 -3.13
C PRO A 50 6.34 -8.53 -2.94
N LEU A 51 6.56 -7.26 -3.31
CA LEU A 51 7.84 -6.57 -3.10
C LEU A 51 7.87 -5.87 -1.73
N ALA A 52 6.78 -5.19 -1.40
CA ALA A 52 6.56 -4.47 -0.15
C ALA A 52 5.05 -4.20 0.02
N ALA A 53 4.65 -3.83 1.25
CA ALA A 53 3.32 -3.32 1.54
C ALA A 53 3.40 -1.83 1.90
N ILE A 54 2.45 -1.04 1.39
CA ILE A 54 2.32 0.37 1.75
C ILE A 54 1.54 0.45 3.06
N ALA A 55 2.17 0.95 4.12
CA ALA A 55 1.54 1.16 5.42
C ALA A 55 1.42 2.66 5.70
N GLY A 56 0.27 3.07 6.24
CA GLY A 56 0.12 4.41 6.81
C GLY A 56 0.88 4.50 8.11
N CYS A 57 1.69 5.54 8.28
CA CYS A 57 2.19 5.91 9.60
C CYS A 57 1.01 6.46 10.41
N SER A 58 0.33 5.60 11.18
CA SER A 58 -0.57 6.04 12.24
C SER A 58 0.29 6.62 13.37
N GLY A 59 0.83 7.82 13.13
CA GLY A 59 1.55 8.57 14.14
C GLY A 59 0.58 8.97 15.24
N MET A 60 0.87 8.56 16.47
CA MET A 60 0.16 8.93 17.70
C MET A 60 -1.17 8.19 17.93
N ALA A 61 -1.08 6.91 18.29
CA ALA A 61 -2.00 6.39 19.29
C ALA A 61 -1.85 7.25 20.57
N ARG A 62 -2.72 8.25 20.67
CA ARG A 62 -3.07 9.08 21.84
C ARG A 62 -3.46 8.22 23.05
N ASN A 63 -2.58 7.35 23.52
CA ASN A 63 -2.60 6.85 24.88
C ASN A 63 -1.81 7.82 25.75
N ALA A 64 -2.26 9.09 25.80
CA ALA A 64 -2.10 9.83 27.03
C ALA A 64 -3.12 9.18 27.97
N SER A 65 -2.66 8.17 28.70
CA SER A 65 -3.33 7.66 29.89
C SER A 65 -3.78 8.86 30.69
N GLN A 66 -5.07 9.18 30.61
CA GLN A 66 -5.69 10.21 31.39
C GLN A 66 -5.65 9.67 32.82
N SER A 67 -4.56 10.00 33.52
CA SER A 67 -4.42 9.80 34.95
C SER A 67 -5.58 10.52 35.61
N LEU A 68 -6.55 9.74 36.09
CA LEU A 68 -7.60 10.22 36.98
C LEU A 68 -6.91 10.78 38.24
N PRO A 69 -7.19 12.03 38.66
CA PRO A 69 -6.74 12.48 39.95
C PRO A 69 -7.50 11.69 41.03
N SER A 70 -6.76 11.09 41.96
CA SER A 70 -7.33 10.55 43.19
C SER A 70 -7.95 11.69 43.98
N ALA A 71 -9.26 11.63 44.19
CA ALA A 71 -10.00 12.43 45.18
C ALA A 71 -10.66 11.47 46.17
#